data_AF-A0A7W7WMB9-F1
#
_entry.id   AF-A0A7W7WMB9-F1
#
_cell.length_a   1.000
_cell.length_b   1.000
_cell.length_c   1.000
_cell.angle_alpha   90.00
_cell.angle_beta   90.00
_cell.angle_gamma   90.00
#
_symmetry.space_group_name_H-M   'P 1'
#
loop_
_entity.id
_entity.type
_entity.pdbx_description
1 polymer ?
#
loop_
_entity_poly.entity_id
_entity_poly.type
_entity_poly.pdbx_seq_one_letter_code
_entity_poly.pdbx_strand_id
1 'polypeptide(L)'
;MAGMEAGAREAARRVIEQNDELACRRSYEQLADLGREAREVVEYLGPWRENGTNLLGRPKPDALNALRRACRWALGSQSPLPNAGVTYTYQGSPPEAWLFALSAVDQQRLRWVEDGVVTSRRYFDTALTTALQRAQWMAALYSGLTIVRPLIDVPEERDPPRHGRLRDGIVGRALCEEIAEQLTAGQALRSAAAAGEQVVPAIRAWVAATAAVLDRGLTNDEVGDRLRLVTGGLRFCEGRVVPHPTALADACLTLGLEYLEKVEQQMPDHIEASGQGPQRAPVTVYGNVGAINSQVTNSSFAVAETIRSIGVTIGTLDRDGQGETATAIQELTQAIQQDPALAERRAELLDHVADVAEAAAEPDRPRALSRARLAMAAITGAAGASTQLAQTLALWQDTLGRFF
;
A
#
# COMPACT_ATOMS: atom_id res chain seq x y z
N MET A 1 26.39 8.83 -5.40
CA MET A 1 25.01 9.23 -5.04
C MET A 1 24.28 8.14 -4.28
N ALA A 2 24.20 6.90 -4.78
CA ALA A 2 23.51 5.79 -4.11
C ALA A 2 23.82 5.57 -2.61
N GLY A 3 25.07 5.83 -2.17
CA GLY A 3 25.43 5.71 -0.75
C GLY A 3 24.86 6.79 0.18
N MET A 4 24.57 7.99 -0.33
CA MET A 4 23.97 9.08 0.49
C MET A 4 22.46 8.87 0.66
N GLU A 5 21.78 8.41 -0.39
CA GLU A 5 20.34 8.11 -0.37
C GLU A 5 20.02 6.96 0.60
N ALA A 6 20.81 5.88 0.58
CA ALA A 6 20.68 4.81 1.55
C ALA A 6 20.84 5.30 3.01
N GLY A 7 21.66 6.32 3.24
CA GLY A 7 21.87 6.92 4.55
C GLY A 7 20.67 7.74 5.05
N ALA A 8 20.02 8.51 4.18
CA ALA A 8 18.85 9.34 4.53
C ALA A 8 17.65 8.47 4.90
N ARG A 9 17.39 7.43 4.10
CA ARG A 9 16.34 6.45 4.34
C ARG A 9 16.47 5.75 5.69
N GLU A 10 17.67 5.24 5.97
CA GLU A 10 17.97 4.52 7.21
C GLU A 10 17.93 5.47 8.43
N ALA A 11 18.29 6.74 8.25
CA ALA A 11 18.10 7.75 9.28
C ALA A 11 16.60 7.99 9.56
N ALA A 12 15.77 8.12 8.53
CA ALA A 12 14.33 8.31 8.67
C ALA A 12 13.67 7.12 9.40
N ARG A 13 14.02 5.88 9.03
CA ARG A 13 13.53 4.68 9.72
C ARG A 13 13.89 4.66 11.21
N ARG A 14 15.14 4.96 11.54
CA ARG A 14 15.59 5.07 12.94
C ARG A 14 14.81 6.14 13.72
N VAL A 15 14.46 7.26 13.10
CA VAL A 15 13.61 8.28 13.74
C VAL A 15 12.20 7.76 14.02
N ILE A 16 11.62 6.98 13.09
CA ILE A 16 10.31 6.34 13.29
C ILE A 16 10.38 5.31 14.44
N GLU A 17 11.39 4.45 14.44
CA GLU A 17 11.64 3.46 15.50
C GLU A 17 11.83 4.10 16.89
N GLN A 18 12.62 5.18 16.96
CA GLN A 18 12.82 5.92 18.21
C GLN A 18 11.52 6.57 18.71
N ASN A 19 10.71 7.12 17.80
CA ASN A 19 9.39 7.63 18.17
C ASN A 19 8.46 6.51 18.62
N ASP A 20 8.49 5.33 17.99
CA ASP A 20 7.73 4.14 18.41
C ASP A 20 8.12 3.72 19.83
N GLU A 21 9.42 3.60 20.12
CA GLU A 21 9.92 3.22 21.44
C GLU A 21 9.48 4.19 22.53
N LEU A 22 9.63 5.49 22.28
CA LEU A 22 9.25 6.53 23.22
C LEU A 22 7.73 6.61 23.39
N ALA A 23 6.97 6.47 22.31
CA ALA A 23 5.52 6.42 22.31
C ALA A 23 5.01 5.21 23.13
N CYS A 24 5.57 4.02 22.88
CA CYS A 24 5.29 2.82 23.65
C CYS A 24 5.60 3.03 25.14
N ARG A 25 6.79 3.56 25.47
CA ARG A 25 7.19 3.83 26.86
C ARG A 25 6.22 4.78 27.56
N ARG A 26 5.88 5.91 26.93
CA ARG A 26 4.92 6.88 27.47
C ARG A 26 3.54 6.27 27.66
N SER A 27 3.07 5.46 26.71
CA SER A 27 1.80 4.74 26.86
C SER A 27 1.84 3.75 28.01
N TYR A 28 2.94 3.00 28.19
CA TYR A 28 3.10 2.12 29.35
C TYR A 28 3.09 2.88 30.68
N GLU A 29 3.81 4.01 30.77
CA GLU A 29 3.81 4.87 31.95
C GLU A 29 2.40 5.39 32.25
N GLN A 30 1.68 5.89 31.24
CA GLN A 30 0.30 6.36 31.38
C GLN A 30 -0.66 5.24 31.83
N LEU A 31 -0.54 4.04 31.27
CA LEU A 31 -1.36 2.90 31.68
C LEU A 31 -1.02 2.49 33.13
N ALA A 32 0.26 2.45 33.49
CA ALA A 32 0.69 2.14 34.85
C ALA A 32 0.17 3.18 35.86
N ASP A 33 0.20 4.46 35.50
CA ASP A 33 -0.32 5.56 36.31
C ASP A 33 -1.84 5.43 36.52
N LEU A 34 -2.60 5.19 35.45
CA LEU A 34 -4.04 4.90 35.56
C LEU A 34 -4.33 3.65 36.40
N GLY A 35 -3.49 2.61 36.28
CA GLY A 35 -3.59 1.42 37.12
C GLY A 35 -3.30 1.71 38.60
N ARG A 36 -2.44 2.68 38.92
CA ARG A 36 -2.23 3.16 40.30
C ARG A 36 -3.42 3.98 40.78
N GLU A 37 -3.89 4.94 39.99
CA GLU A 37 -5.06 5.77 40.32
C GLU A 37 -6.32 4.91 40.53
N ALA A 38 -6.51 3.87 39.70
CA ALA A 38 -7.59 2.91 39.85
C ALA A 38 -7.52 2.18 41.20
N ARG A 39 -6.32 1.76 41.63
CA ARG A 39 -6.11 1.12 42.95
C ARG A 39 -6.41 2.08 44.10
N GLU A 40 -5.97 3.33 44.01
CA GLU A 40 -6.31 4.35 45.01
C GLU A 40 -7.82 4.55 45.13
N VAL A 41 -8.56 4.53 44.02
CA VAL A 41 -10.03 4.57 44.03
C VAL A 41 -10.61 3.33 44.71
N VAL A 42 -10.08 2.14 44.47
CA VAL A 42 -10.52 0.90 45.13
C VAL A 42 -10.28 0.97 46.63
N GLU A 43 -9.08 1.35 47.06
CA GLU A 43 -8.72 1.51 48.48
C GLU A 43 -9.59 2.55 49.17
N TYR A 44 -9.93 3.63 48.46
CA TYR A 44 -10.78 4.68 48.99
C TYR A 44 -12.26 4.28 49.09
N LEU A 45 -12.77 3.47 48.15
CA LEU A 45 -14.17 3.00 48.13
C LEU A 45 -14.40 1.74 49.00
N GLY A 46 -13.39 0.88 49.16
CA GLY A 46 -13.47 -0.41 49.85
C GLY A 46 -14.07 -0.33 51.26
N PRO A 47 -13.58 0.54 52.15
CA PRO A 47 -14.10 0.68 53.50
C PRO A 47 -15.59 1.05 53.57
N TRP A 48 -16.13 1.75 52.55
CA TRP A 48 -17.55 2.12 52.49
C TRP A 48 -18.46 0.95 52.15
N ARG A 49 -17.94 -0.03 51.39
CA ARG A 49 -18.67 -1.27 51.10
C ARG A 49 -18.83 -2.13 52.35
N GLU A 50 -17.80 -2.17 53.20
CA GLU A 50 -17.77 -3.02 54.40
C GLU A 50 -18.49 -2.38 55.60
N ASN A 51 -18.30 -1.07 55.82
CA ASN A 51 -18.80 -0.36 57.01
C ASN A 51 -20.20 0.25 56.86
N GLY A 52 -20.86 -0.01 55.73
CA GLY A 52 -22.17 0.56 55.41
C GLY A 52 -22.08 2.01 54.95
N THR A 53 -22.73 2.25 53.82
CA THR A 53 -22.78 3.51 53.08
C THR A 53 -23.73 4.54 53.65
N ASN A 54 -24.67 4.11 54.49
CA ASN A 54 -25.78 4.93 54.93
C ASN A 54 -25.79 5.14 56.45
N LEU A 55 -26.25 6.33 56.84
CA LEU A 55 -26.65 6.66 58.20
C LEU A 55 -28.11 7.12 58.14
N LEU A 56 -29.01 6.47 58.88
CA LEU A 56 -30.45 6.80 58.93
C LEU A 56 -31.11 6.83 57.53
N GLY A 57 -30.75 5.88 56.65
CA GLY A 57 -31.32 5.76 55.31
C GLY A 57 -30.78 6.77 54.28
N ARG A 58 -29.82 7.62 54.66
CA ARG A 58 -29.15 8.54 53.72
C ARG A 58 -27.68 8.16 53.54
N PRO A 59 -27.10 8.35 52.34
CA PRO A 59 -25.67 8.18 52.14
C PRO A 59 -24.89 9.10 53.06
N LYS A 60 -23.84 8.58 53.68
CA LYS A 60 -22.88 9.39 54.43
C LYS A 60 -22.22 10.39 53.45
N PRO A 61 -22.07 11.68 53.80
CA PRO A 61 -21.50 12.69 52.90
C PRO A 61 -20.14 12.29 52.32
N ASP A 62 -19.29 11.65 53.12
CA ASP A 62 -17.96 11.20 52.70
C ASP A 62 -18.03 10.06 51.68
N ALA A 63 -18.99 9.14 51.81
CA ALA A 63 -19.22 8.08 50.84
C ALA A 63 -19.70 8.64 49.49
N LEU A 64 -20.57 9.65 49.51
CA LEU A 64 -21.03 10.34 48.32
C LEU A 64 -19.88 11.08 47.61
N ASN A 65 -19.04 11.78 48.39
CA ASN A 65 -17.85 12.43 47.86
C ASN A 65 -16.84 11.43 47.27
N ALA A 66 -16.72 10.25 47.87
CA ALA A 66 -15.87 9.19 47.36
C ALA A 66 -16.35 8.67 46.00
N LEU A 67 -17.64 8.41 45.88
CA LEU A 67 -18.25 7.98 44.63
C LEU A 67 -18.14 9.06 43.55
N ARG A 68 -18.34 10.35 43.88
CA ARG A 68 -18.11 11.48 42.95
C ARG A 68 -16.69 11.52 42.42
N ARG A 69 -15.69 11.29 43.27
CA ARG A 69 -14.28 11.30 42.87
C ARG A 69 -13.99 10.14 41.91
N ALA A 70 -14.51 8.95 42.22
CA ALA A 70 -14.39 7.78 41.35
C ALA A 70 -15.06 7.99 39.98
N CYS A 71 -16.28 8.54 39.95
CA CYS A 71 -16.98 8.85 38.70
C CYS A 71 -16.26 9.94 37.89
N ARG A 72 -15.76 11.00 38.53
CA ARG A 72 -14.97 12.03 37.86
C ARG A 72 -13.67 11.48 37.29
N TRP A 73 -12.98 10.63 38.03
CA TRP A 73 -11.79 9.96 37.54
C TRP A 73 -12.11 9.09 36.33
N ALA A 74 -13.13 8.24 36.40
CA ALA A 74 -13.54 7.36 35.29
C ALA A 74 -14.00 8.09 34.02
N LEU A 75 -14.40 9.37 34.12
CA LEU A 75 -14.80 10.22 33.00
C LEU A 75 -13.68 11.14 32.52
N GLY A 76 -12.82 11.59 33.43
CA GLY A 76 -11.67 12.44 33.16
C GLY A 76 -10.47 11.65 32.63
N SER A 77 -10.42 10.35 32.92
CA SER A 77 -9.56 9.40 32.22
C SER A 77 -10.07 9.26 30.79
N GLN A 78 -9.78 10.24 29.93
CA GLN A 78 -9.78 9.98 28.49
C GLN A 78 -8.91 8.75 28.30
N SER A 79 -9.48 7.71 27.68
CA SER A 79 -8.74 6.47 27.43
C SER A 79 -7.38 6.85 26.83
N PRO A 80 -6.25 6.53 27.49
CA PRO A 80 -4.93 6.80 26.91
C PRO A 80 -4.69 5.91 25.69
N LEU A 81 -5.54 4.88 25.51
CA LEU A 81 -5.56 4.04 24.33
C LEU A 81 -5.93 4.95 23.16
N PRO A 82 -5.00 5.21 22.22
CA PRO A 82 -5.31 6.02 21.07
C PRO A 82 -6.49 5.40 20.35
N ASN A 83 -7.47 6.20 19.93
CA ASN A 83 -8.45 5.81 18.90
C ASN A 83 -7.77 5.49 17.54
N ALA A 84 -6.43 5.47 17.48
CA ALA A 84 -5.60 5.36 16.29
C ALA A 84 -5.30 3.90 15.89
N GLY A 85 -6.23 2.97 16.12
CA GLY A 85 -6.09 1.59 15.62
C GLY A 85 -5.01 0.75 16.31
N VAL A 86 -4.66 1.08 17.56
CA VAL A 86 -3.67 0.33 18.34
C VAL A 86 -4.31 -0.97 18.83
N THR A 87 -3.73 -2.09 18.43
CA THR A 87 -4.26 -3.40 18.84
C THR A 87 -3.64 -3.79 20.17
N TYR A 88 -4.46 -3.89 21.22
CA TYR A 88 -4.03 -4.38 22.52
C TYR A 88 -4.35 -5.86 22.64
N THR A 89 -3.40 -6.65 23.13
CA THR A 89 -3.69 -8.03 23.53
C THR A 89 -3.91 -8.06 25.04
N TYR A 90 -5.12 -8.47 25.41
CA TYR A 90 -5.45 -8.85 26.78
C TYR A 90 -5.90 -10.30 26.74
N GLN A 91 -5.42 -11.13 27.67
CA GLN A 91 -5.93 -12.49 27.83
C GLN A 91 -7.34 -12.43 28.47
N GLY A 92 -8.34 -12.00 27.70
CA GLY A 92 -9.74 -11.83 28.13
C GLY A 92 -10.62 -11.20 27.03
N SER A 93 -11.94 -11.25 27.18
CA SER A 93 -12.91 -10.71 26.19
C SER A 93 -12.75 -9.18 26.01
N PRO A 94 -12.92 -8.63 24.77
CA PRO A 94 -12.61 -7.24 24.48
C PRO A 94 -13.65 -6.24 25.05
N PRO A 95 -13.26 -5.01 25.45
CA PRO A 95 -14.02 -4.21 26.43
C PRO A 95 -14.69 -2.91 25.92
N GLU A 96 -14.54 -2.56 24.64
CA GLU A 96 -14.73 -1.18 24.18
C GLU A 96 -16.16 -0.63 24.33
N ALA A 97 -17.19 -1.48 24.18
CA ALA A 97 -18.59 -1.06 24.31
C ALA A 97 -19.08 -0.92 25.76
N TRP A 98 -18.46 -1.63 26.72
CA TRP A 98 -18.92 -1.67 28.11
C TRP A 98 -18.42 -0.47 28.93
N LEU A 99 -17.26 0.08 28.59
CA LEU A 99 -16.64 1.20 29.31
C LEU A 99 -17.44 2.51 29.18
N PHE A 100 -18.03 2.81 28.02
CA PHE A 100 -18.73 4.07 27.79
C PHE A 100 -20.20 4.08 28.23
N ALA A 101 -20.91 2.94 28.12
CA ALA A 101 -22.34 2.88 28.41
C ALA A 101 -22.69 2.98 29.92
N LEU A 102 -21.79 2.55 30.80
CA LEU A 102 -22.04 2.50 32.24
C LEU A 102 -21.79 3.82 32.97
N SER A 103 -20.92 4.70 32.45
CA SER A 103 -20.56 5.96 33.14
C SER A 103 -21.69 7.00 33.14
N ALA A 104 -22.49 7.07 32.07
CA ALA A 104 -23.64 7.95 31.98
C ALA A 104 -24.80 7.52 32.91
N VAL A 105 -25.05 6.20 32.98
CA VAL A 105 -26.08 5.62 33.86
C VAL A 105 -25.72 5.80 35.33
N ASP A 106 -24.45 5.60 35.70
CA ASP A 106 -24.00 5.79 37.07
C ASP A 106 -24.00 7.27 37.49
N GLN A 107 -23.68 8.21 36.58
CA GLN A 107 -23.87 9.64 36.83
C GLN A 107 -25.34 10.01 37.05
N GLN A 108 -26.24 9.48 36.24
CA GLN A 108 -27.67 9.75 36.37
C GLN A 108 -28.21 9.21 37.70
N ARG A 109 -27.78 8.01 38.10
CA ARG A 109 -28.09 7.44 39.41
C ARG A 109 -27.53 8.29 40.55
N LEU A 110 -26.32 8.82 40.41
CA LEU A 110 -25.71 9.72 41.39
C LEU A 110 -26.54 10.99 41.56
N ARG A 111 -26.95 11.62 40.45
CA ARG A 111 -27.81 12.81 40.46
C ARG A 111 -29.15 12.53 41.12
N TRP A 112 -29.78 11.39 40.83
CA TRP A 112 -31.03 11.00 41.48
C TRP A 112 -30.91 10.83 43.00
N VAL A 113 -29.75 10.37 43.49
CA VAL A 113 -29.48 10.28 44.94
C VAL A 113 -29.26 11.67 45.53
N GLU A 114 -28.53 12.55 44.84
CA GLU A 114 -28.25 13.93 45.27
C GLU A 114 -29.52 14.79 45.32
N ASP A 115 -30.36 14.67 44.30
CA ASP A 115 -31.63 15.39 44.18
C ASP A 115 -32.71 14.84 45.13
N GLY A 116 -32.39 13.79 45.90
CA GLY A 116 -33.34 13.11 46.80
C GLY A 116 -34.46 12.36 46.08
N VAL A 117 -34.38 12.25 44.75
CA VAL A 117 -35.33 11.52 43.88
C VAL A 117 -35.33 10.02 44.22
N VAL A 118 -34.17 9.48 44.60
CA VAL A 118 -34.01 8.10 45.05
C VAL A 118 -33.26 8.05 46.38
N THR A 119 -33.97 7.70 47.45
CA THR A 119 -33.39 7.51 48.81
C THR A 119 -33.05 6.05 49.12
N SER A 120 -33.34 5.14 48.19
CA SER A 120 -33.16 3.70 48.40
C SER A 120 -31.66 3.35 48.47
N ARG A 121 -31.24 2.86 49.63
CA ARG A 121 -29.93 2.22 49.90
C ARG A 121 -29.44 1.33 48.75
N ARG A 122 -30.35 0.53 48.17
CA ARG A 122 -30.03 -0.40 47.08
C ARG A 122 -29.42 0.28 45.86
N TYR A 123 -29.87 1.49 45.50
CA TYR A 123 -29.36 2.18 44.32
C TYR A 123 -27.95 2.74 44.56
N PHE A 124 -27.71 3.30 45.75
CA PHE A 124 -26.37 3.76 46.13
C PHE A 124 -25.38 2.59 46.24
N ASP A 125 -25.77 1.50 46.90
CA ASP A 125 -24.93 0.30 47.05
C ASP A 125 -24.63 -0.35 45.68
N THR A 126 -25.58 -0.32 44.74
CA THR A 126 -25.37 -0.79 43.37
C THR A 126 -24.36 0.10 42.64
N ALA A 127 -24.51 1.43 42.68
CA ALA A 127 -23.57 2.36 42.04
C ALA A 127 -22.15 2.24 42.64
N LEU A 128 -22.03 2.12 43.96
CA LEU A 128 -20.76 1.91 44.64
C LEU A 128 -20.12 0.59 44.23
N THR A 129 -20.89 -0.50 44.19
CA THR A 129 -20.39 -1.83 43.80
C THR A 129 -19.90 -1.82 42.35
N THR A 130 -20.66 -1.23 41.43
CA THR A 130 -20.27 -1.08 40.02
C THR A 130 -18.98 -0.27 39.89
N ALA A 131 -18.88 0.88 40.56
CA ALA A 131 -17.68 1.71 40.53
C ALA A 131 -16.44 0.97 41.07
N LEU A 132 -16.60 0.23 42.18
CA LEU A 132 -15.53 -0.58 42.77
C LEU A 132 -15.08 -1.71 41.83
N GLN A 133 -16.01 -2.49 41.30
CA GLN A 133 -15.71 -3.58 40.36
C GLN A 133 -15.00 -3.05 39.12
N ARG A 134 -15.42 -1.90 38.61
CA ARG A 134 -14.79 -1.26 37.45
C ARG A 134 -13.37 -0.78 37.76
N ALA A 135 -13.16 -0.14 38.91
CA ALA A 135 -11.83 0.29 39.33
C ALA A 135 -10.89 -0.90 39.57
N GLN A 136 -11.37 -1.98 40.18
CA GLN A 136 -10.62 -3.24 40.35
C GLN A 136 -10.24 -3.86 39.01
N TRP A 137 -11.20 -3.91 38.07
CA TRP A 137 -10.96 -4.45 36.75
C TRP A 137 -9.98 -3.59 35.95
N MET A 138 -10.11 -2.26 35.97
CA MET A 138 -9.16 -1.34 35.30
C MET A 138 -7.76 -1.43 35.92
N ALA A 139 -7.64 -1.53 37.25
CA ALA A 139 -6.37 -1.75 37.91
C ALA A 139 -5.70 -3.05 37.42
N ALA A 140 -6.46 -4.16 37.37
CA ALA A 140 -5.96 -5.43 36.88
C ALA A 140 -5.60 -5.37 35.39
N LEU A 141 -6.48 -4.80 34.57
CA LEU A 141 -6.29 -4.64 33.13
C LEU A 141 -5.02 -3.84 32.83
N TYR A 142 -4.89 -2.63 33.37
CA TYR A 142 -3.75 -1.76 33.10
C TYR A 142 -2.44 -2.30 33.67
N SER A 143 -2.48 -3.07 34.76
CA SER A 143 -1.29 -3.74 35.29
C SER A 143 -0.81 -4.92 34.43
N GLY A 144 -1.71 -5.53 33.64
CA GLY A 144 -1.41 -6.69 32.81
C GLY A 144 -1.39 -6.43 31.30
N LEU A 145 -1.71 -5.20 30.86
CA LEU A 145 -1.72 -4.85 29.45
C LEU A 145 -0.30 -4.74 28.92
N THR A 146 -0.01 -5.56 27.91
CA THR A 146 1.16 -5.41 27.07
C THR A 146 0.75 -4.72 25.76
N ILE A 147 1.40 -3.61 25.44
CA ILE A 147 1.30 -2.97 24.13
C ILE A 147 1.95 -3.90 23.12
N VAL A 148 1.19 -4.35 22.13
CA VAL A 148 1.73 -5.10 20.99
C VAL A 148 2.54 -4.12 20.16
N ARG A 149 3.85 -4.36 20.05
CA ARG A 149 4.74 -3.57 19.20
C ARG A 149 4.66 -4.07 17.75
N PRO A 150 4.89 -3.19 16.76
CA PRO A 150 5.09 -1.74 16.92
C PRO A 150 3.75 -0.97 17.04
N LEU A 151 3.78 0.16 17.73
CA LEU A 151 2.67 1.12 17.80
C LEU A 151 2.64 2.00 16.54
N ILE A 152 3.81 2.47 16.13
CA ILE A 152 4.03 3.20 14.88
C ILE A 152 4.65 2.22 13.90
N ASP A 153 3.91 1.85 12.87
CA ASP A 153 4.40 0.93 11.84
C ASP A 153 5.67 1.50 11.21
N VAL A 154 6.79 0.79 11.39
CA VAL A 154 8.02 1.09 10.67
C VAL A 154 7.84 0.54 9.26
N PRO A 155 7.79 1.41 8.23
CA PRO A 155 7.45 0.96 6.90
C PRO A 155 8.52 0.01 6.37
N GLU A 156 8.09 -1.22 6.10
CA GLU A 156 8.86 -2.20 5.33
C GLU A 156 9.25 -1.61 3.97
N GLU A 157 10.35 -2.09 3.40
CA GLU A 157 10.81 -1.61 2.11
C GLU A 157 9.81 -1.97 1.02
N ARG A 158 9.03 -0.97 0.58
CA ARG A 158 8.08 -1.10 -0.51
C ARG A 158 8.52 -0.22 -1.65
N ASP A 159 9.17 -0.83 -2.62
CA ASP A 159 9.37 -0.18 -3.91
C ASP A 159 8.03 -0.02 -4.64
N PRO A 160 7.89 0.98 -5.52
CA PRO A 160 6.72 1.03 -6.39
C PRO A 160 6.66 -0.21 -7.30
N PRO A 161 5.45 -0.70 -7.64
CA PRO A 161 5.29 -1.85 -8.51
C PRO A 161 5.86 -1.55 -9.91
N ARG A 162 6.77 -2.41 -10.37
CA ARG A 162 7.50 -2.24 -11.64
C ARG A 162 6.61 -2.02 -12.87
N HIS A 163 5.41 -2.59 -12.88
CA HIS A 163 4.53 -2.61 -14.05
C HIS A 163 3.18 -1.91 -13.81
N GLY A 164 3.21 -0.66 -13.35
CA GLY A 164 2.04 0.22 -13.38
C GLY A 164 1.60 0.56 -14.81
N ARG A 165 0.29 0.77 -15.01
CA ARG A 165 -0.27 1.36 -16.24
C ARG A 165 -0.98 2.66 -15.93
N LEU A 166 -0.92 3.62 -16.83
CA LEU A 166 -1.70 4.85 -16.81
C LEU A 166 -3.19 4.53 -16.91
N ARG A 167 -4.03 5.30 -16.22
CA ARG A 167 -5.50 5.23 -16.41
C ARG A 167 -5.91 5.76 -17.78
N ASP A 168 -7.05 5.28 -18.26
CA ASP A 168 -7.62 5.71 -19.53
C ASP A 168 -7.80 7.23 -19.58
N GLY A 169 -7.36 7.85 -20.67
CA GLY A 169 -7.43 9.30 -20.87
C GLY A 169 -6.34 10.12 -20.17
N ILE A 170 -5.47 9.50 -19.36
CA ILE A 170 -4.32 10.18 -18.76
C ILE A 170 -3.16 10.22 -19.76
N VAL A 171 -2.64 11.43 -20.01
CA VAL A 171 -1.42 11.63 -20.80
C VAL A 171 -0.21 11.48 -19.89
N GLY A 172 0.68 10.53 -20.20
CA GLY A 172 1.84 10.19 -19.38
C GLY A 172 2.73 11.39 -19.04
N ARG A 173 2.95 12.28 -20.01
CA ARG A 173 3.71 13.52 -19.80
C ARG A 173 3.06 14.43 -18.75
N ALA A 174 1.74 14.60 -18.80
CA ALA A 174 1.03 15.44 -17.84
C ALA A 174 1.13 14.85 -16.42
N LEU A 175 1.04 13.51 -16.29
CA LEU A 175 1.23 12.86 -15.00
C LEU A 175 2.67 13.01 -14.48
N CYS A 176 3.69 12.93 -15.34
CA CYS A 176 5.07 13.22 -14.93
C CYS A 176 5.23 14.66 -14.42
N GLU A 177 4.61 15.63 -15.09
CA GLU A 177 4.60 17.03 -14.65
C GLU A 177 3.92 17.18 -13.28
N GLU A 178 2.76 16.54 -13.06
CA GLU A 178 2.09 16.52 -11.74
C GLU A 178 2.96 15.86 -10.65
N ILE A 179 3.66 14.76 -10.96
CA ILE A 179 4.57 14.08 -10.02
C ILE A 179 5.77 14.98 -9.68
N ALA A 180 6.36 15.65 -10.66
CA ALA A 180 7.47 16.58 -10.46
C ALA A 180 7.05 17.80 -9.61
N GLU A 181 5.82 18.29 -9.78
CA GLU A 181 5.22 19.32 -8.93
C GLU A 181 5.09 18.83 -7.48
N GLN A 182 4.62 17.60 -7.26
CA GLN A 182 4.54 17.02 -5.92
C GLN A 182 5.92 16.81 -5.28
N LEU A 183 6.94 16.40 -6.04
CA LEU A 183 8.33 16.32 -5.57
C LEU A 183 8.85 17.68 -5.13
N THR A 184 8.64 18.71 -5.95
CA THR A 184 9.04 20.09 -5.63
C THR A 184 8.35 20.60 -4.37
N ALA A 185 7.03 20.38 -4.25
CA ALA A 185 6.25 20.75 -3.08
C ALA A 185 6.74 20.04 -1.80
N GLY A 186 7.03 18.74 -1.87
CA GLY A 186 7.55 17.99 -0.74
C GLY A 186 8.97 18.42 -0.34
N GLN A 187 9.83 18.76 -1.30
CA GLN A 187 11.17 19.30 -1.03
C GLN A 187 11.10 20.69 -0.35
N ALA A 188 10.13 21.53 -0.74
CA ALA A 188 9.89 22.81 -0.07
C ALA A 188 9.44 22.59 1.40
N LEU A 189 8.54 21.63 1.64
CA LEU A 189 8.14 21.26 3.01
C LEU A 189 9.30 20.74 3.85
N ARG A 190 10.19 19.92 3.28
CA ARG A 190 11.40 19.43 3.96
C ARG A 190 12.33 20.59 4.34
N SER A 191 12.45 21.58 3.46
CA SER A 191 13.26 22.77 3.71
C SER A 191 12.66 23.64 4.82
N ALA A 192 11.34 23.82 4.83
CA ALA A 192 10.61 24.50 5.90
C ALA A 192 10.71 23.76 7.25
N ALA A 193 10.65 22.42 7.23
CA ALA A 193 10.86 21.59 8.42
C ALA A 193 12.26 21.82 9.02
N ALA A 194 13.29 21.83 8.17
CA ALA A 194 14.67 22.10 8.59
C ALA A 194 14.87 23.52 9.15
N ALA A 195 14.06 24.49 8.69
CA ALA A 195 14.02 25.85 9.24
C ALA A 195 13.25 25.96 10.57
N GLY A 196 12.65 24.86 11.06
CA GLY A 196 11.90 24.82 12.31
C GLY A 196 10.44 25.25 12.21
N GLU A 197 9.88 25.34 11.01
CA GLU A 197 8.48 25.71 10.80
C GLU A 197 7.51 24.58 11.21
N GLN A 198 6.28 24.94 11.61
CA GLN A 198 5.24 23.97 11.95
C GLN A 198 4.62 23.38 10.67
N VAL A 199 5.25 22.36 10.11
CA VAL A 199 4.88 21.78 8.81
C VAL A 199 3.97 20.54 8.88
N VAL A 200 3.72 19.98 10.07
CA VAL A 200 2.98 18.70 10.21
C VAL A 200 1.64 18.67 9.46
N PRO A 201 0.75 19.69 9.56
CA PRO A 201 -0.50 19.70 8.81
C PRO A 201 -0.27 19.77 7.29
N ALA A 202 0.74 20.52 6.85
CA ALA A 202 1.07 20.68 5.44
C ALA A 202 1.65 19.40 4.83
N ILE A 203 2.50 18.66 5.57
CA ILE A 203 3.01 17.34 5.16
C ILE A 203 1.86 16.35 4.97
N ARG A 204 0.87 16.34 5.85
CA ARG A 204 -0.31 15.47 5.70
C ARG A 204 -1.16 15.83 4.49
N ALA A 205 -1.39 17.13 4.28
CA ALA A 205 -2.09 17.61 3.11
C ALA A 205 -1.34 17.22 1.82
N TRP A 206 -0.01 17.32 1.81
CA TRP A 206 0.83 16.87 0.72
C TRP A 206 0.70 15.37 0.47
N VAL A 207 0.81 14.50 1.48
CA VAL A 207 0.64 13.04 1.29
C VAL A 207 -0.73 12.71 0.69
N ALA A 208 -1.80 13.35 1.18
CA ALA A 208 -3.15 13.13 0.66
C ALA A 208 -3.28 13.59 -0.80
N ALA A 209 -2.72 14.76 -1.14
CA ALA A 209 -2.72 15.28 -2.51
C ALA A 209 -1.89 14.40 -3.45
N THR A 210 -0.69 13.99 -3.05
CA THR A 210 0.17 13.09 -3.83
C THR A 210 -0.49 11.73 -4.05
N ALA A 211 -1.10 11.14 -3.03
CA ALA A 211 -1.82 9.88 -3.19
C ALA A 211 -3.01 10.03 -4.17
N ALA A 212 -3.72 11.16 -4.14
CA ALA A 212 -4.80 11.43 -5.09
C ALA A 212 -4.30 11.60 -6.54
N VAL A 213 -3.14 12.23 -6.74
CA VAL A 213 -2.47 12.31 -8.05
C VAL A 213 -2.15 10.91 -8.57
N LEU A 214 -1.54 10.07 -7.73
CA LEU A 214 -1.16 8.70 -8.10
C LEU A 214 -2.39 7.84 -8.41
N ASP A 215 -3.41 7.87 -7.55
CA ASP A 215 -4.66 7.12 -7.74
C ASP A 215 -5.39 7.55 -9.01
N ARG A 216 -5.37 8.84 -9.36
CA ARG A 216 -6.00 9.34 -10.59
C ARG A 216 -5.18 8.99 -11.83
N GLY A 217 -3.85 8.98 -11.70
CA GLY A 217 -2.93 8.79 -12.82
C GLY A 217 -2.70 7.33 -13.21
N LEU A 218 -2.69 6.42 -12.23
CA LEU A 218 -2.28 5.02 -12.39
C LEU A 218 -3.46 4.08 -12.11
N THR A 219 -3.59 3.04 -12.92
CA THR A 219 -4.64 2.01 -12.81
C THR A 219 -4.45 1.10 -11.60
N ASN A 220 -3.21 0.98 -11.12
CA ASN A 220 -2.90 0.17 -9.97
C ASN A 220 -3.01 1.04 -8.71
N ASP A 221 -4.15 0.94 -8.01
CA ASP A 221 -4.42 1.61 -6.73
C ASP A 221 -3.32 1.29 -5.69
N GLU A 222 -2.58 0.19 -5.89
CA GLU A 222 -1.44 -0.19 -5.07
C GLU A 222 -0.32 0.86 -5.02
N VAL A 223 -0.14 1.70 -6.06
CA VAL A 223 0.93 2.72 -6.04
C VAL A 223 0.63 3.80 -5.00
N GLY A 224 -0.60 4.30 -4.96
CA GLY A 224 -1.05 5.26 -3.95
C GLY A 224 -1.16 4.62 -2.56
N ASP A 225 -1.63 3.38 -2.47
CA ASP A 225 -1.69 2.65 -1.20
C ASP A 225 -0.31 2.39 -0.60
N ARG A 226 0.69 2.01 -1.40
CA ARG A 226 2.07 1.87 -0.93
C ARG A 226 2.64 3.20 -0.43
N LEU A 227 2.35 4.33 -1.08
CA LEU A 227 2.72 5.65 -0.54
C LEU A 227 2.06 5.91 0.83
N ARG A 228 0.76 5.65 0.97
CA ARG A 228 0.04 5.80 2.25
C ARG A 228 0.63 4.91 3.34
N LEU A 229 1.07 3.71 3.00
CA LEU A 229 1.69 2.79 3.95
C LEU A 229 3.08 3.25 4.36
N VAL A 230 3.90 3.70 3.41
CA VAL A 230 5.23 4.26 3.68
C VAL A 230 5.15 5.52 4.58
N THR A 231 4.08 6.29 4.43
CA THR A 231 3.84 7.53 5.19
C THR A 231 2.85 7.36 6.36
N GLY A 232 2.49 6.11 6.68
CA GLY A 232 1.40 5.79 7.62
C GLY A 232 1.64 6.31 9.05
N GLY A 233 2.90 6.51 9.43
CA GLY A 233 3.28 7.10 10.72
C GLY A 233 2.69 8.49 10.98
N LEU A 234 2.36 9.25 9.92
CA LEU A 234 1.78 10.59 10.03
C LEU A 234 0.45 10.64 10.80
N ARG A 235 -0.31 9.54 10.83
CA ARG A 235 -1.56 9.45 11.60
C ARG A 235 -1.35 9.64 13.11
N PHE A 236 -0.14 9.39 13.59
CA PHE A 236 0.20 9.51 15.01
C PHE A 236 0.66 10.92 15.41
N CYS A 237 0.98 11.81 14.46
CA CYS A 237 1.49 13.15 14.76
C CYS A 237 0.46 14.09 15.42
N GLU A 238 -0.84 13.78 15.35
CA GLU A 238 -1.90 14.53 16.06
C GLU A 238 -2.12 14.03 17.49
N GLY A 239 -1.62 12.84 17.81
CA GLY A 239 -1.78 12.21 19.11
C GLY A 239 -0.83 12.80 20.15
N ARG A 240 -1.27 12.84 21.41
CA ARG A 240 -0.42 13.20 22.57
C ARG A 240 0.67 12.16 22.86
N VAL A 241 0.61 11.01 22.19
CA VAL A 241 1.48 9.87 22.45
C VAL A 241 2.84 10.03 21.77
N VAL A 242 2.91 10.70 20.61
CA VAL A 242 4.17 10.90 19.89
C VAL A 242 4.99 12.03 20.55
N PRO A 243 6.24 11.75 20.99
CA PRO A 243 7.06 12.75 21.65
C PRO A 243 7.57 13.84 20.73
N HIS A 244 7.91 13.48 19.49
CA HIS A 244 8.54 14.37 18.53
C HIS A 244 7.77 14.35 17.19
N PRO A 245 6.54 14.91 17.16
CA PRO A 245 5.65 14.82 15.99
C PRO A 245 6.25 15.46 14.74
N THR A 246 7.05 16.54 14.88
CA THR A 246 7.74 17.16 13.75
C THR A 246 8.83 16.26 13.17
N ALA A 247 9.64 15.61 14.03
CA ALA A 247 10.68 14.69 13.57
C ALA A 247 10.08 13.44 12.91
N LEU A 248 8.98 12.91 13.47
CA LEU A 248 8.24 11.82 12.85
C LEU A 248 7.66 12.22 11.48
N ALA A 249 7.09 13.41 11.38
CA ALA A 249 6.54 13.91 10.12
C ALA A 249 7.61 14.13 9.05
N ASP A 250 8.77 14.67 9.42
CA ASP A 250 9.91 14.86 8.52
C ASP A 250 10.50 13.51 8.05
N ALA A 251 10.58 12.52 8.94
CA ALA A 251 10.98 11.16 8.56
C ALA A 251 10.00 10.53 7.57
N CYS A 252 8.69 10.65 7.81
CA CYS A 252 7.67 10.16 6.89
C CYS A 252 7.72 10.90 5.54
N LEU A 253 7.94 12.22 5.54
CA LEU A 253 8.10 13.02 4.33
C LEU A 253 9.32 12.55 3.52
N THR A 254 10.45 12.31 4.18
CA THR A 254 11.67 11.80 3.53
C THR A 254 11.41 10.47 2.82
N LEU A 255 10.77 9.52 3.50
CA LEU A 255 10.43 8.23 2.88
C LEU A 255 9.41 8.37 1.74
N GLY A 256 8.44 9.29 1.89
CA GLY A 256 7.45 9.58 0.85
C GLY A 256 8.07 10.21 -0.40
N LEU A 257 9.04 11.12 -0.23
CA LEU A 257 9.80 11.73 -1.32
C LEU A 257 10.64 10.67 -2.06
N GLU A 258 11.41 9.85 -1.34
CA GLU A 258 12.19 8.77 -1.95
C GLU A 258 11.31 7.78 -2.72
N TYR A 259 10.13 7.45 -2.18
CA TYR A 259 9.15 6.61 -2.88
C TYR A 259 8.67 7.28 -4.17
N LEU A 260 8.34 8.57 -4.12
CA LEU A 260 7.85 9.32 -5.28
C LEU A 260 8.93 9.51 -6.35
N GLU A 261 10.19 9.71 -5.96
CA GLU A 261 11.34 9.73 -6.89
C GLU A 261 11.48 8.40 -7.62
N LYS A 262 11.28 7.27 -6.94
CA LYS A 262 11.26 5.95 -7.59
C LYS A 262 10.08 5.79 -8.55
N VAL A 263 8.91 6.32 -8.20
CA VAL A 263 7.76 6.34 -9.12
C VAL A 263 8.08 7.17 -10.36
N GLU A 264 8.65 8.37 -10.20
CA GLU A 264 9.09 9.23 -11.30
C GLU A 264 10.08 8.51 -12.22
N GLN A 265 11.09 7.84 -11.65
CA GLN A 265 12.08 7.06 -12.40
C GLN A 265 11.45 5.90 -13.19
N GLN A 266 10.35 5.33 -12.70
CA GLN A 266 9.60 4.25 -13.36
C GLN A 266 8.52 4.75 -14.33
N MET A 267 8.26 6.05 -14.39
CA MET A 267 7.26 6.62 -15.29
C MET A 267 7.49 6.25 -16.77
N PRO A 268 8.71 6.24 -17.32
CA PRO A 268 8.93 5.78 -18.69
C PRO A 268 8.40 4.37 -18.95
N ASP A 269 8.62 3.44 -18.01
CA ASP A 269 8.13 2.06 -18.11
C ASP A 269 6.60 2.02 -18.01
N HIS A 270 5.99 2.82 -17.13
CA HIS A 270 4.53 2.93 -17.01
C HIS A 270 3.89 3.50 -18.29
N ILE A 271 4.53 4.51 -18.88
CA ILE A 271 4.11 5.16 -20.13
C ILE A 271 4.23 4.19 -21.31
N GLU A 272 5.34 3.46 -21.42
CA GLU A 272 5.57 2.42 -22.44
C GLU A 272 4.54 1.28 -22.28
N ALA A 273 4.32 0.79 -21.06
CA ALA A 273 3.32 -0.24 -20.75
C ALA A 273 1.87 0.21 -21.05
N SER A 274 1.64 1.51 -21.19
CA SER A 274 0.35 2.12 -21.53
C SER A 274 0.26 2.53 -23.01
N GLY A 275 1.26 2.19 -23.83
CA GLY A 275 1.29 2.49 -25.26
C GLY A 275 1.56 3.97 -25.60
N GLN A 276 2.04 4.77 -24.64
CA GLN A 276 2.28 6.21 -24.81
C GLN A 276 3.77 6.59 -24.88
N GLY A 277 4.68 5.61 -24.85
CA GLY A 277 6.13 5.86 -24.86
C GLY A 277 6.61 6.51 -26.16
N PRO A 278 7.77 7.18 -26.18
CA PRO A 278 8.38 7.64 -27.42
C PRO A 278 8.49 6.44 -28.36
N GLN A 279 7.86 6.55 -29.54
CA GLN A 279 8.08 5.59 -30.61
C GLN A 279 9.60 5.53 -30.81
N ARG A 280 10.23 4.40 -30.42
CA ARG A 280 11.66 4.20 -30.66
C ARG A 280 11.87 4.47 -32.15
N ALA A 281 12.76 5.43 -32.46
CA ALA A 281 13.02 5.84 -33.83
C ALA A 281 13.13 4.57 -34.69
N PRO A 282 12.44 4.51 -35.84
CA PRO A 282 12.46 3.31 -36.67
C PRO A 282 13.92 2.97 -36.90
N VAL A 283 14.36 1.83 -36.36
CA VAL A 283 15.69 1.31 -36.68
C VAL A 283 15.63 1.03 -38.16
N THR A 284 16.19 1.93 -38.96
CA THR A 284 16.34 1.76 -40.40
C THR A 284 17.32 0.61 -40.59
N VAL A 285 16.82 -0.62 -40.55
CA VAL A 285 17.57 -1.78 -41.03
C VAL A 285 17.76 -1.54 -42.51
N TYR A 286 18.99 -1.25 -42.92
CA TYR A 286 19.41 -1.20 -44.32
C TYR A 286 19.32 -2.63 -44.91
N GLY A 287 18.10 -3.09 -45.15
CA GLY A 287 17.79 -4.18 -46.05
C GLY A 287 17.00 -3.58 -47.20
N ASN A 288 17.30 -3.98 -48.44
CA ASN A 288 16.57 -3.60 -49.64
C ASN A 288 15.08 -3.97 -49.52
N VAL A 289 14.28 -3.14 -48.86
CA VAL A 289 12.82 -3.21 -48.89
C VAL A 289 12.39 -2.28 -50.00
N GLY A 290 12.20 -2.86 -51.17
CA GLY A 290 11.58 -2.17 -52.31
C GLY A 290 10.24 -1.57 -51.87
N ALA A 291 9.99 -0.35 -52.31
CA ALA A 291 8.81 0.45 -52.01
C ALA A 291 7.50 -0.35 -52.18
N ILE A 292 6.83 -0.66 -51.07
CA ILE A 292 5.44 -1.12 -51.07
C ILE A 292 4.57 0.10 -50.74
N ASN A 293 4.12 0.78 -51.80
CA ASN A 293 3.03 1.73 -51.72
C ASN A 293 1.71 0.97 -51.51
N SER A 294 1.22 0.89 -50.27
CA SER A 294 -0.20 0.65 -50.02
C SER A 294 -0.68 1.50 -48.85
N GLN A 295 -1.53 2.48 -49.17
CA GLN A 295 -2.24 3.33 -48.23
C GLN A 295 -3.25 2.50 -47.41
N VAL A 296 -2.83 2.03 -46.24
CA VAL A 296 -3.73 1.75 -45.10
C VAL A 296 -2.95 2.14 -43.84
N THR A 297 -3.34 3.25 -43.23
CA THR A 297 -2.51 4.05 -42.32
C THR A 297 -2.26 3.46 -40.93
N ASN A 298 -2.82 2.28 -40.60
CA ASN A 298 -2.65 1.64 -39.30
C ASN A 298 -2.13 0.19 -39.35
N SER A 299 -2.18 -0.50 -40.50
CA SER A 299 -1.78 -1.92 -40.60
C SER A 299 -0.30 -2.11 -40.94
N SER A 300 0.33 -1.17 -41.67
CA SER A 300 1.75 -1.22 -41.99
C SER A 300 2.66 -1.00 -40.77
N PHE A 301 2.18 -0.23 -39.79
CA PHE A 301 2.91 0.06 -38.55
C PHE A 301 2.97 -1.18 -37.63
N ALA A 302 1.86 -1.88 -37.44
CA ALA A 302 1.79 -3.11 -36.65
C ALA A 302 2.71 -4.20 -37.24
N VAL A 303 2.66 -4.40 -38.56
CA VAL A 303 3.51 -5.39 -39.26
C VAL A 303 5.00 -5.10 -39.05
N ALA A 304 5.43 -3.85 -39.18
CA ALA A 304 6.84 -3.48 -39.02
C ALA A 304 7.36 -3.66 -37.58
N GLU A 305 6.51 -3.42 -36.58
CA GLU A 305 6.84 -3.64 -35.18
C GLU A 305 7.01 -5.13 -34.85
N THR A 306 6.04 -5.95 -35.29
CA THR A 306 6.06 -7.39 -35.08
C THR A 306 7.30 -8.03 -35.71
N ILE A 307 7.67 -7.62 -36.93
CA ILE A 307 8.89 -8.10 -37.60
C ILE A 307 10.14 -7.73 -36.79
N ARG A 308 10.18 -6.52 -36.20
CA ARG A 308 11.31 -6.10 -35.38
C ARG A 308 11.41 -6.91 -34.09
N SER A 309 10.28 -7.15 -33.42
CA SER A 309 10.22 -7.98 -32.22
C SER A 309 10.73 -9.39 -32.51
N ILE A 310 10.27 -10.01 -33.60
CA ILE A 310 10.78 -11.30 -34.07
C ILE A 310 12.31 -11.26 -34.29
N GLY A 311 12.82 -10.19 -34.93
CA GLY A 311 14.26 -10.01 -35.18
C GLY A 311 15.11 -9.93 -33.90
N VAL A 312 14.62 -9.25 -32.85
CA VAL A 312 15.30 -9.20 -31.54
C VAL A 312 15.36 -10.59 -30.90
N THR A 313 14.26 -11.34 -30.99
CA THR A 313 14.19 -12.69 -30.45
C THR A 313 15.10 -13.65 -31.21
N ILE A 314 15.15 -13.57 -32.54
CA ILE A 314 16.12 -14.29 -33.39
C ILE A 314 17.55 -14.00 -32.92
N GLY A 315 17.91 -12.72 -32.70
CA GLY A 315 19.24 -12.35 -32.22
C GLY A 315 19.55 -12.82 -30.78
N THR A 316 18.54 -13.13 -29.99
CA THR A 316 18.71 -13.76 -28.67
C THR A 316 18.94 -15.25 -28.82
N LEU A 317 18.10 -15.93 -29.61
CA LEU A 317 18.24 -17.36 -29.92
C LEU A 317 19.60 -17.70 -30.51
N ASP A 318 20.11 -16.88 -31.43
CA ASP A 318 21.43 -17.08 -32.04
C ASP A 318 22.57 -16.96 -31.00
N ARG A 319 22.49 -15.98 -30.11
CA ARG A 319 23.47 -15.80 -29.00
C ARG A 319 23.43 -16.97 -28.01
N ASP A 320 22.27 -17.57 -27.82
CA ASP A 320 22.06 -18.72 -26.93
C ASP A 320 22.41 -20.06 -27.60
N GLY A 321 22.98 -20.03 -28.81
CA GLY A 321 23.43 -21.23 -29.55
C GLY A 321 22.30 -21.97 -30.27
N GLN A 322 21.11 -21.37 -30.38
CA GLN A 322 19.93 -21.94 -31.04
C GLN A 322 19.80 -21.46 -32.50
N GLY A 323 20.91 -21.46 -33.25
CA GLY A 323 20.99 -20.91 -34.60
C GLY A 323 20.02 -21.57 -35.62
N GLU A 324 19.76 -22.88 -35.49
CA GLU A 324 18.78 -23.57 -36.34
C GLU A 324 17.35 -23.06 -36.09
N THR A 325 16.96 -22.85 -34.83
CA THR A 325 15.65 -22.31 -34.45
C THR A 325 15.50 -20.85 -34.90
N ALA A 326 16.55 -20.04 -34.71
CA ALA A 326 16.62 -18.66 -35.20
C ALA A 326 16.40 -18.60 -36.73
N THR A 327 17.07 -19.49 -37.48
CA THR A 327 16.93 -19.61 -38.94
C THR A 327 15.52 -20.01 -39.34
N ALA A 328 14.93 -21.00 -38.67
CA ALA A 328 13.56 -21.44 -38.94
C ALA A 328 12.54 -20.30 -38.78
N ILE A 329 12.64 -19.52 -37.70
CA ILE A 329 11.75 -18.37 -37.44
C ILE A 329 11.96 -17.27 -38.48
N GLN A 330 13.22 -17.03 -38.88
CA GLN A 330 13.54 -16.03 -39.91
C GLN A 330 12.94 -16.41 -41.26
N GLU A 331 13.10 -17.66 -41.71
CA GLU A 331 12.56 -18.12 -42.98
C GLU A 331 11.03 -18.13 -42.98
N LEU A 332 10.39 -18.51 -41.86
CA LEU A 332 8.94 -18.45 -41.70
C LEU A 332 8.42 -17.01 -41.83
N THR A 333 9.11 -16.06 -41.17
CA THR A 333 8.82 -14.62 -41.25
C THR A 333 8.93 -14.14 -42.69
N GLN A 334 9.99 -14.53 -43.40
CA GLN A 334 10.22 -14.15 -44.78
C GLN A 334 9.16 -14.73 -45.73
N ALA A 335 8.78 -15.99 -45.55
CA ALA A 335 7.73 -16.63 -46.34
C ALA A 335 6.39 -15.87 -46.23
N ILE A 336 6.01 -15.46 -45.01
CA ILE A 336 4.78 -14.70 -44.77
C ILE A 336 4.85 -13.29 -45.37
N GLN A 337 6.00 -12.64 -45.32
CA GLN A 337 6.18 -11.31 -45.89
C GLN A 337 6.10 -11.31 -47.41
N GLN A 338 6.74 -12.29 -48.05
CA GLN A 338 6.92 -12.33 -49.49
C GLN A 338 5.72 -12.92 -50.24
N ASP A 339 4.86 -13.69 -49.57
CA ASP A 339 3.70 -14.29 -50.22
C ASP A 339 2.56 -13.27 -50.41
N PRO A 340 2.16 -12.97 -51.67
CA PRO A 340 1.05 -12.09 -51.95
C PRO A 340 -0.32 -12.68 -51.58
N ALA A 341 -0.47 -14.01 -51.57
CA ALA A 341 -1.72 -14.69 -51.20
C ALA A 341 -2.08 -14.49 -49.72
N LEU A 342 -1.11 -14.08 -48.89
CA LEU A 342 -1.29 -13.82 -47.46
C LEU A 342 -1.52 -12.34 -47.13
N ALA A 343 -1.71 -11.46 -48.13
CA ALA A 343 -1.74 -10.01 -47.91
C ALA A 343 -2.75 -9.56 -46.82
N GLU A 344 -3.94 -10.15 -46.79
CA GLU A 344 -4.99 -9.82 -45.81
C GLU A 344 -4.71 -10.37 -44.40
N ARG A 345 -3.95 -11.46 -44.29
CA ARG A 345 -3.67 -12.15 -43.02
C ARG A 345 -2.23 -11.94 -42.53
N ARG A 346 -1.43 -11.16 -43.24
CA ARG A 346 0.01 -11.01 -42.97
C ARG A 346 0.29 -10.52 -41.56
N ALA A 347 -0.46 -9.54 -41.07
CA ALA A 347 -0.28 -9.00 -39.72
C ALA A 347 -0.55 -10.06 -38.64
N GLU A 348 -1.71 -10.71 -38.70
CA GLU A 348 -2.11 -11.80 -37.80
C GLU A 348 -1.07 -12.93 -37.80
N LEU A 349 -0.61 -13.36 -38.98
CA LEU A 349 0.35 -14.44 -39.10
C LEU A 349 1.72 -14.07 -38.52
N LEU A 350 2.17 -12.82 -38.70
CA LEU A 350 3.41 -12.35 -38.10
C LEU A 350 3.30 -12.27 -36.57
N ASP A 351 2.15 -11.87 -36.03
CA ASP A 351 1.94 -11.87 -34.57
C ASP A 351 2.02 -13.30 -34.01
N HIS A 352 1.47 -14.27 -34.74
CA HIS A 352 1.67 -15.70 -34.42
C HIS A 352 3.13 -16.13 -34.50
N VAL A 353 3.92 -15.65 -35.46
CA VAL A 353 5.37 -15.92 -35.48
C VAL A 353 6.08 -15.31 -34.26
N ALA A 354 5.64 -14.15 -33.78
CA ALA A 354 6.19 -13.54 -32.57
C ALA A 354 5.92 -14.39 -31.31
N ASP A 355 4.70 -14.93 -31.15
CA ASP A 355 4.37 -15.86 -30.06
C ASP A 355 5.25 -17.13 -30.12
N VAL A 356 5.52 -17.66 -31.31
CA VAL A 356 6.41 -18.81 -31.51
C VAL A 356 7.85 -18.48 -31.14
N ALA A 357 8.33 -17.31 -31.55
CA ALA A 357 9.67 -16.85 -31.23
C ALA A 357 9.86 -16.64 -29.72
N GLU A 358 8.90 -16.03 -29.03
CA GLU A 358 8.92 -15.82 -27.58
C GLU A 358 9.00 -17.18 -26.84
N ALA A 359 8.20 -18.16 -27.24
CA ALA A 359 8.21 -19.48 -26.64
C ALA A 359 9.51 -20.25 -26.88
N ALA A 360 10.15 -20.07 -28.04
CA ALA A 360 11.46 -20.65 -28.32
C ALA A 360 12.56 -20.04 -27.43
N ALA A 361 12.51 -18.72 -27.19
CA ALA A 361 13.48 -18.04 -26.34
C ALA A 361 13.30 -18.33 -24.85
N GLU A 362 12.07 -18.67 -24.42
CA GLU A 362 11.74 -18.91 -23.01
C GLU A 362 10.94 -20.23 -22.83
N PRO A 363 11.56 -21.40 -23.09
CA PRO A 363 10.86 -22.68 -23.10
C PRO A 363 10.29 -23.09 -21.73
N ASP A 364 10.83 -22.55 -20.64
CA ASP A 364 10.37 -22.86 -19.28
C ASP A 364 9.08 -22.12 -18.87
N ARG A 365 8.50 -21.27 -19.73
CA ARG A 365 7.25 -20.54 -19.43
C ARG A 365 6.03 -21.26 -20.02
N PRO A 366 5.19 -21.95 -19.20
CA PRO A 366 4.07 -22.77 -19.71
C PRO A 366 3.04 -21.96 -20.51
N ARG A 367 2.86 -20.69 -20.19
CA ARG A 367 1.95 -19.78 -20.90
C ARG A 367 2.46 -19.42 -22.30
N ALA A 368 3.77 -19.25 -22.48
CA ALA A 368 4.36 -18.95 -23.78
C ALA A 368 4.21 -20.17 -24.71
N LEU A 369 4.53 -21.37 -24.21
CA LEU A 369 4.32 -22.63 -24.95
C LEU A 369 2.86 -22.84 -25.38
N SER A 370 1.90 -22.55 -24.51
CA SER A 370 0.47 -22.68 -24.85
C SER A 370 0.04 -21.72 -25.96
N ARG A 371 0.54 -20.48 -25.97
CA ARG A 371 0.25 -19.51 -27.04
C ARG A 371 0.89 -19.94 -28.36
N ALA A 372 2.16 -20.34 -28.31
CA ALA A 372 2.89 -20.76 -29.49
C ALA A 372 2.30 -22.01 -30.16
N ARG A 373 1.74 -22.96 -29.39
CA ARG A 373 0.97 -24.09 -29.96
C ARG A 373 -0.24 -23.63 -30.78
N LEU A 374 -1.01 -22.67 -30.25
CA LEU A 374 -2.17 -22.10 -30.95
C LEU A 374 -1.71 -21.31 -32.19
N ALA A 375 -0.64 -20.53 -32.06
CA ALA A 375 -0.03 -19.77 -33.14
C ALA A 375 0.46 -20.68 -34.27
N MET A 376 1.19 -21.76 -33.96
CA MET A 376 1.62 -22.76 -34.96
C MET A 376 0.44 -23.40 -35.67
N ALA A 377 -0.64 -23.75 -34.95
CA ALA A 377 -1.84 -24.29 -35.58
C ALA A 377 -2.49 -23.30 -36.56
N ALA A 378 -2.54 -22.01 -36.22
CA ALA A 378 -3.05 -20.95 -37.11
C ALA A 378 -2.17 -20.78 -38.35
N ILE A 379 -0.83 -20.79 -38.19
CA ILE A 379 0.14 -20.70 -39.28
C ILE A 379 0.02 -21.91 -40.22
N THR A 380 -0.08 -23.14 -39.67
CA THR A 380 -0.32 -24.36 -40.45
C THR A 380 -1.66 -24.30 -41.19
N GLY A 381 -2.71 -23.77 -40.57
CA GLY A 381 -4.00 -23.58 -41.24
C GLY A 381 -3.92 -22.60 -42.43
N ALA A 382 -3.10 -21.55 -42.33
CA ALA A 382 -2.88 -20.60 -43.42
C ALA A 382 -2.01 -21.14 -44.55
N ALA A 383 -1.18 -22.16 -44.29
CA ALA A 383 -0.31 -22.78 -45.29
C ALA A 383 -1.08 -23.37 -46.49
N GLY A 384 -2.34 -23.76 -46.30
CA GLY A 384 -3.20 -24.22 -47.41
C GLY A 384 -3.45 -23.17 -48.49
N ALA A 385 -3.31 -21.88 -48.16
CA ALA A 385 -3.46 -20.76 -49.09
C ALA A 385 -2.14 -20.29 -49.71
N SER A 386 -0.99 -20.78 -49.25
CA SER A 386 0.35 -20.29 -49.60
C SER A 386 1.32 -21.45 -49.83
N THR A 387 1.74 -21.63 -51.09
CA THR A 387 2.71 -22.70 -51.43
C THR A 387 4.07 -22.45 -50.78
N GLN A 388 4.49 -21.18 -50.70
CA GLN A 388 5.77 -20.81 -50.07
C GLN A 388 5.76 -21.09 -48.57
N LEU A 389 4.72 -20.67 -47.84
CA LEU A 389 4.57 -20.94 -46.41
C LEU A 389 4.49 -22.45 -46.13
N ALA A 390 3.78 -23.22 -46.96
CA ALA A 390 3.70 -24.67 -46.83
C ALA A 390 5.07 -25.36 -46.98
N GLN A 391 5.90 -24.93 -47.94
CA GLN A 391 7.25 -25.47 -48.14
C GLN A 391 8.17 -25.12 -46.96
N THR A 392 8.12 -23.88 -46.49
CA THR A 392 8.91 -23.44 -45.32
C THR A 392 8.51 -24.20 -44.06
N LEU A 393 7.21 -24.41 -43.82
CA LEU A 393 6.75 -25.21 -42.69
C LEU A 393 7.20 -26.66 -42.78
N ALA A 394 7.11 -27.28 -43.97
CA ALA A 394 7.55 -28.66 -44.16
C ALA A 394 9.06 -28.83 -43.92
N LEU A 395 9.87 -27.82 -44.27
CA LEU A 395 11.30 -27.82 -44.03
C LEU A 395 11.66 -27.75 -42.53
N TRP A 396 10.92 -26.94 -41.77
CA TRP A 396 11.26 -26.63 -40.36
C TRP A 396 10.38 -27.31 -39.32
N GLN A 397 9.46 -28.18 -39.73
CA GLN A 397 8.52 -28.86 -38.83
C GLN A 397 9.24 -29.62 -37.72
N ASP A 398 10.33 -30.32 -38.02
CA ASP A 398 11.09 -31.10 -37.03
C ASP A 398 11.85 -30.21 -36.04
N THR A 399 12.29 -29.02 -36.46
CA THR A 399 13.01 -28.07 -35.59
C THR A 399 12.05 -27.35 -34.67
N LEU A 400 10.96 -26.79 -35.22
CA LEU A 400 9.94 -26.06 -34.45
C LEU A 400 9.09 -27.01 -33.59
N GLY A 401 8.87 -28.25 -34.05
CA GLY A 401 8.09 -29.25 -33.33
C GLY A 401 8.73 -29.74 -32.03
N ARG A 402 10.03 -29.55 -31.81
CA ARG A 402 10.69 -29.92 -30.53
C ARG A 402 10.22 -29.08 -29.34
N PHE A 403 9.63 -27.91 -29.60
CA PHE A 403 9.14 -26.99 -28.58
C PHE A 403 7.66 -27.24 -28.22
N PHE A 404 6.92 -28.00 -29.03
CA PHE A 404 5.44 -28.05 -28.98
C PHE A 404 4.90 -29.47 -28.92
#